data_AF-A0A0G0BCC3-F1
#
_entry.id   AF-A0A0G0BCC3-F1
#
_cell.length_a   1.000
_cell.length_b   1.000
_cell.length_c   1.000
_cell.angle_alpha   90.00
_cell.angle_beta   90.00
_cell.angle_gamma   90.00
#
_symmetry.space_group_name_H-M   'P 1'
#
loop_
_entity.id
_entity.type
_entity.pdbx_description
1 polymer ?
#
loop_
_entity_poly.entity_id
_entity_poly.type
_entity_poly.pdbx_seq_one_letter_code
_entity_poly.pdbx_strand_id
1 'polypeptide(L)'
;MQTQKVQITLTPEEVAALSFKGKTLGYNVTKYIKFIITKEAFETVEAYPEYKMGPGLEEKTKAALKEFKNGKTRKLESIDELDSL
;
A
#
# COMPACT_ATOMS: atom_id res chain seq x y z
N MET A 1 -7.38 22.81 -14.30
CA MET A 1 -6.73 21.50 -14.39
C MET A 1 -5.94 21.44 -15.68
N GLN A 2 -4.61 21.35 -15.59
CA GLN A 2 -3.75 21.22 -16.77
C GLN A 2 -3.78 19.76 -17.21
N THR A 3 -4.35 19.47 -18.38
CA THR A 3 -4.30 18.13 -18.97
C THR A 3 -2.95 17.88 -19.60
N GLN A 4 -2.20 16.89 -19.10
CA GLN A 4 -0.94 16.47 -19.71
C GLN A 4 -1.17 15.31 -20.69
N LYS A 5 -0.50 15.36 -21.83
CA LYS A 5 -0.56 14.32 -22.85
C LYS A 5 0.58 13.32 -22.61
N VAL A 6 0.24 12.04 -22.51
CA VAL A 6 1.20 10.94 -22.47
C VAL A 6 1.17 10.23 -23.82
N GLN A 7 2.32 10.09 -24.47
CA GLN A 7 2.48 9.32 -25.71
C GLN A 7 3.47 8.18 -25.46
N ILE A 8 3.03 6.96 -25.74
CA ILE A 8 3.85 5.74 -25.66
C ILE A 8 3.66 4.95 -26.95
N THR A 9 4.75 4.37 -27.44
CA THR A 9 4.74 3.47 -28.59
C THR A 9 4.69 2.05 -28.05
N LEU A 10 3.78 1.25 -28.60
CA LEU A 10 3.59 -0.14 -28.22
C LEU A 10 3.70 -1.03 -29.46
N THR A 11 4.28 -2.21 -29.29
CA THR A 11 4.25 -3.22 -30.35
C THR A 11 2.84 -3.81 -30.48
N PRO A 12 2.50 -4.43 -31.63
CA PRO A 12 1.21 -5.10 -31.81
C PRO A 12 0.92 -6.15 -30.73
N GLU A 13 1.94 -6.87 -30.27
CA GLU A 13 1.85 -7.90 -29.24
C GLU A 13 1.50 -7.29 -27.87
N GLU A 14 2.12 -6.17 -27.51
CA GLU A 14 1.83 -5.44 -26.27
C GLU A 14 0.40 -4.89 -26.28
N VAL A 15 -0.05 -4.35 -27.42
CA VAL A 15 -1.44 -3.89 -27.59
C VAL A 15 -2.42 -5.04 -27.43
N ALA A 16 -2.12 -6.20 -28.01
CA ALA A 16 -2.96 -7.39 -27.89
C ALA A 16 -3.07 -7.86 -26.42
N ALA A 17 -1.93 -7.94 -25.72
CA ALA A 17 -1.89 -8.32 -24.31
C ALA A 17 -2.67 -7.34 -23.41
N LEU A 18 -2.49 -6.04 -23.62
CA LEU A 18 -3.22 -5.00 -22.87
C LEU A 18 -4.71 -4.99 -23.19
N SER A 19 -5.08 -5.24 -24.44
CA SER A 19 -6.49 -5.35 -24.87
C SER A 19 -7.17 -6.55 -24.22
N PHE A 20 -6.50 -7.71 -24.19
CA PHE A 20 -7.01 -8.90 -23.53
C PHE A 20 -7.25 -8.68 -22.04
N LYS A 21 -6.27 -8.09 -21.33
CA LYS A 21 -6.41 -7.76 -19.91
C LYS A 21 -7.43 -6.65 -19.64
N GLY A 22 -7.51 -5.64 -20.51
CA GLY A 22 -8.49 -4.55 -20.36
C GLY A 22 -9.93 -5.03 -20.54
N LYS A 23 -10.17 -6.00 -21.44
CA LYS A 23 -11.50 -6.57 -21.68
C LYS A 23 -12.12 -7.23 -20.46
N THR A 24 -11.33 -7.84 -19.57
CA THR A 24 -11.85 -8.45 -18.33
C THR A 24 -12.48 -7.41 -17.40
N LEU A 25 -12.05 -6.15 -17.51
CA LEU A 25 -12.58 -5.00 -16.77
C LEU A 25 -13.55 -4.14 -17.60
N GLY A 26 -13.90 -4.56 -18.83
CA GLY A 26 -14.71 -3.77 -19.76
C GLY A 26 -14.02 -2.51 -20.28
N TYR A 27 -12.69 -2.44 -20.22
CA TYR A 27 -11.89 -1.29 -20.62
C TYR A 27 -11.30 -1.46 -22.02
N ASN A 28 -11.21 -0.34 -22.75
CA ASN A 28 -10.37 -0.26 -23.93
C ASN A 28 -8.90 -0.07 -23.52
N VAL A 29 -7.97 -0.29 -24.46
CA VAL A 29 -6.52 -0.23 -24.20
C VAL A 29 -6.10 1.10 -23.55
N THR A 30 -6.61 2.23 -24.04
CA THR A 30 -6.29 3.55 -23.49
C THR A 30 -6.76 3.72 -22.04
N LYS A 31 -8.00 3.32 -21.71
CA LYS A 31 -8.51 3.38 -20.33
C LYS A 31 -7.73 2.44 -19.41
N TYR A 32 -7.39 1.26 -19.90
CA TYR A 32 -6.62 0.29 -19.14
C TYR A 32 -5.20 0.79 -18.85
N ILE A 33 -4.53 1.43 -19.81
CA ILE A 33 -3.22 2.08 -19.60
C ILE A 33 -3.33 3.19 -18.55
N LYS A 34 -4.35 4.05 -18.61
CA LYS A 34 -4.57 5.08 -17.58
C LYS A 34 -4.74 4.46 -16.20
N PHE A 35 -5.52 3.39 -16.09
CA PHE A 35 -5.71 2.67 -14.85
C PHE A 35 -4.40 2.13 -14.27
N ILE A 36 -3.56 1.48 -15.11
CA ILE A 36 -2.25 0.98 -14.68
C ILE A 36 -1.37 2.13 -14.16
N ILE A 37 -1.26 3.21 -14.94
CA ILE A 37 -0.44 4.37 -14.55
C ILE A 37 -0.94 4.96 -13.23
N THR A 38 -2.25 5.11 -13.06
CA THR A 38 -2.82 5.63 -11.81
C THR A 38 -2.56 4.68 -10.64
N LYS A 39 -2.70 3.38 -10.83
CA LYS A 39 -2.42 2.38 -9.78
C LYS A 39 -0.96 2.46 -9.33
N GLU A 40 -0.02 2.47 -10.28
CA GLU A 40 1.42 2.54 -9.97
C GLU A 40 1.78 3.87 -9.28
N ALA A 41 1.24 4.98 -9.79
CA ALA A 41 1.46 6.29 -9.18
C ALA A 41 0.89 6.35 -7.76
N PHE A 42 -0.27 5.72 -7.54
CA PHE A 42 -0.88 5.63 -6.22
C PHE A 42 -0.02 4.80 -5.27
N GLU A 43 0.46 3.62 -5.68
CA GLU A 43 1.36 2.78 -4.86
C GLU A 43 2.69 3.50 -4.55
N THR A 44 3.21 4.28 -5.48
CA THR A 44 4.43 5.08 -5.27
C THR A 44 4.21 6.23 -4.28
N VAL A 45 3.04 6.87 -4.31
CA VAL A 45 2.71 8.00 -3.43
C VAL A 45 2.21 7.54 -2.06
N GLU A 46 1.55 6.37 -1.98
CA GLU A 46 1.12 5.74 -0.74
C GLU A 46 2.23 4.98 0.00
N ALA A 47 3.45 4.97 -0.52
CA ALA A 47 4.61 4.67 0.30
C ALA A 47 4.70 5.72 1.42
N TYR A 48 4.04 5.43 2.54
CA TYR A 48 4.08 6.25 3.74
C TYR A 48 5.54 6.56 4.05
N PRO A 49 5.89 7.82 4.37
CA PRO A 49 7.26 8.14 4.74
C PRO A 49 7.69 7.21 5.88
N GLU A 50 8.61 6.30 5.58
CA GLU A 50 9.19 5.41 6.58
C GLU A 50 10.14 6.25 7.45
N TYR A 51 9.66 6.68 8.61
CA TYR A 51 10.50 7.34 9.59
C TYR A 51 11.31 6.27 10.33
N LYS A 52 12.64 6.39 10.30
CA LYS A 52 13.50 5.55 11.12
C LYS A 52 13.14 5.75 12.58
N MET A 53 12.80 4.64 13.25
CA MET A 53 12.58 4.62 14.69
C MET A 53 13.88 5.01 15.40
N GLY A 54 13.79 5.86 16.42
CA GLY A 54 14.95 6.19 17.25
C GLY A 54 15.47 4.96 18.01
N PRO A 55 16.78 4.84 18.28
CA PRO A 55 17.37 3.62 18.85
C PRO A 55 16.77 3.22 20.20
N GLY A 56 16.40 4.20 21.04
CA GLY A 56 15.75 3.91 22.32
C GLY A 56 14.32 3.40 22.21
N LEU A 57 13.57 3.80 21.17
CA LEU A 57 12.22 3.32 20.93
C LEU A 57 12.24 1.92 20.30
N GLU A 58 13.24 1.65 19.47
CA GLU A 58 13.45 0.32 18.88
C GLU A 58 13.68 -0.75 19.97
N GLU A 59 14.55 -0.47 20.94
CA GLU A 59 14.82 -1.39 22.05
C GLU A 59 13.58 -1.64 22.91
N LYS A 60 12.82 -0.58 23.25
CA LYS A 60 11.55 -0.72 23.99
C LYS A 60 10.52 -1.54 23.23
N THR A 61 10.43 -1.34 21.92
CA THR A 61 9.50 -2.08 21.06
C THR A 61 9.88 -3.56 20.99
N LYS A 62 11.18 -3.88 20.85
CA LYS A 62 11.67 -5.26 20.91
C LYS A 62 11.34 -5.93 22.25
N ALA A 63 11.52 -5.20 23.35
CA ALA A 63 11.17 -5.70 24.68
C ALA A 63 9.66 -5.97 24.80
N ALA A 64 8.81 -5.03 24.41
CA ALA A 64 7.36 -5.19 24.43
C ALA A 64 6.87 -6.37 23.56
N LEU A 65 7.43 -6.53 22.35
CA LEU A 65 7.13 -7.67 21.48
C LEU A 65 7.54 -9.01 22.11
N LYS A 66 8.66 -9.03 22.83
CA LYS A 66 9.13 -10.23 23.56
C LYS A 66 8.18 -10.55 24.72
N GLU A 67 7.72 -9.55 25.46
CA GLU A 67 6.75 -9.72 26.55
C GLU A 67 5.39 -10.20 26.05
N PHE A 68 4.91 -9.67 24.92
CA PHE A 68 3.70 -10.14 24.24
C PHE A 68 3.81 -11.62 23.86
N LYS A 69 4.91 -12.00 23.20
CA LYS A 69 5.17 -13.41 22.82
C LYS A 69 5.24 -14.35 24.02
N ASN A 70 5.69 -13.86 25.16
CA ASN A 70 5.76 -14.62 26.41
C ASN A 70 4.42 -14.65 27.17
N GLY A 71 3.35 -14.09 26.61
CA GLY A 71 2.02 -14.08 27.24
C GLY A 71 1.90 -13.14 28.44
N LYS A 72 2.83 -12.20 28.61
CA LYS A 72 2.83 -11.23 29.73
C LYS A 72 1.88 -10.05 29.51
N THR A 73 1.23 -9.99 28.35
CA THR A 73 0.34 -8.89 27.96
C THR A 73 -1.12 -9.32 28.07
N ARG A 74 -1.96 -8.42 28.57
CA ARG A 74 -3.41 -8.56 28.59
C ARG A 74 -4.03 -7.69 27.50
N LYS A 75 -4.93 -8.25 26.70
CA LYS A 75 -5.78 -7.46 25.79
C LYS A 75 -6.87 -6.79 26.62
N LEU A 76 -7.04 -5.49 26.44
CA LEU A 76 -8.14 -4.73 27.01
C LEU A 76 -9.26 -4.65 25.96
N GLU A 77 -10.50 -4.91 26.35
CA GLU A 77 -11.67 -4.82 25.46
C GLU A 77 -12.35 -3.44 25.56
N SER A 78 -12.04 -2.66 26.60
CA SER A 78 -12.51 -1.29 26.78
C SER A 78 -11.49 -0.42 27.52
N ILE A 79 -11.63 0.90 27.38
CA ILE A 79 -10.79 1.89 28.09
C ILE A 79 -10.98 1.76 29.61
N ASP A 80 -12.18 1.42 30.06
CA ASP A 80 -12.54 1.31 31.48
C ASP A 80 -11.74 0.21 32.22
N GLU A 81 -11.16 -0.75 31.49
CA GLU A 81 -10.29 -1.76 32.10
C GLU A 81 -8.93 -1.20 32.56
N LEU A 82 -8.52 -0.01 32.10
CA LEU A 82 -7.27 0.63 32.54
C LEU A 82 -7.29 0.97 34.02
N ASP A 83 -8.45 1.32 34.57
CA ASP A 83 -8.61 1.65 35.99
C ASP A 83 -8.57 0.40 36.90
N SER A 84 -8.59 -0.79 36.30
CA SER A 84 -8.59 -2.09 36.99
C SER A 84 -7.26 -2.84 36.92
N LEU A 85 -6.22 -2.23 36.33
CA LEU A 85 -4.87 -2.79 36.18
C LEU A 85 -4.01 -2.64 37.45
#